data_AF-A0A5C5RCN2-F1
#
_entry.id   AF-A0A5C5RCN2-F1
#
_cell.length_a   1.000
_cell.length_b   1.000
_cell.length_c   1.000
_cell.angle_alpha   90.00
_cell.angle_beta   90.00
_cell.angle_gamma   90.00
#
_symmetry.space_group_name_H-M   'P 1'
#
loop_
_entity.id
_entity.type
_entity.pdbx_description
1 polymer ?
#
loop_
_entity_poly.entity_id
_entity_poly.type
_entity_poly.pdbx_seq_one_letter_code
_entity_poly.pdbx_strand_id
1 'polypeptide(L)'
;MRANTDYLYVTHPEQDKLTARLTVVTDWLADALDETVTRQTSHAAEPLVSTGKAKERPFPFHPAASDIAWDLANTLASWARAIATARTFDDLPDRLTIKASAAWLAESRHTGGLALMPDGAQGYDEILYAIDRAIAVVDRPRTPSYVGSCPDCAGDLWARPEDDPITCRTCSATIDRATNDQRVDRALRDRLFTAAELVDIVEARLGLTVRPKTIHELTRRRRPLEVRGKVPGRTRGTVEHLYRCGDVLDAFLPRQRRRTRAHARLP
;
A
#
# COMPACT_ATOMS: atom_id res chain seq x y z
N MET A 1 13.83 -19.74 41.09
CA MET A 1 13.15 -18.50 40.67
C MET A 1 14.19 -17.38 40.69
N ARG A 2 14.95 -17.21 39.59
CA ARG A 2 15.97 -16.16 39.51
C ARG A 2 15.26 -14.87 39.14
N ALA A 3 15.26 -13.90 40.05
CA ALA A 3 14.89 -12.53 39.73
C ALA A 3 15.96 -11.98 38.79
N ASN A 4 15.66 -11.90 37.50
CA ASN A 4 16.52 -11.26 36.52
C ASN A 4 16.26 -9.75 36.61
N THR A 5 16.92 -9.09 37.54
CA THR A 5 16.99 -7.61 37.56
C THR A 5 18.11 -7.22 36.61
N ASP A 6 17.87 -7.37 35.31
CA ASP A 6 18.79 -6.85 34.30
C ASP A 6 18.76 -5.32 34.41
N TYR A 7 19.89 -4.71 34.78
CA TYR A 7 20.08 -3.25 34.85
C TYR A 7 20.20 -2.62 33.45
N LEU A 8 19.53 -3.20 32.45
CA LEU A 8 19.55 -2.77 31.07
C LEU A 8 18.44 -1.75 30.83
N TYR A 9 18.78 -0.69 30.10
CA TYR A 9 17.82 0.30 29.60
C TYR A 9 17.07 -0.19 28.34
N VAL A 10 17.59 -1.22 27.67
CA VAL A 10 16.94 -1.93 26.56
C VAL A 10 17.02 -3.44 26.82
N THR A 11 15.89 -4.11 26.88
CA THR A 11 15.79 -5.54 27.21
C THR A 11 16.35 -6.43 26.09
N HIS A 12 16.69 -7.69 26.39
CA HIS A 12 17.13 -8.63 25.36
C HIS A 12 16.14 -8.80 24.19
N PRO A 13 14.82 -8.96 24.41
CA PRO A 13 13.86 -9.01 23.30
C PRO A 13 13.82 -7.73 22.46
N GLU A 14 14.03 -6.56 23.07
CA GLU A 14 14.11 -5.30 22.34
C GLU A 14 15.40 -5.19 21.54
N GLN A 15 16.53 -5.68 22.06
CA GLN A 15 17.78 -5.79 21.31
C GLN A 15 17.63 -6.72 20.10
N ASP A 16 17.01 -7.89 20.26
CA ASP A 16 16.74 -8.84 19.16
C ASP A 16 15.86 -8.19 18.08
N LYS A 17 14.81 -7.47 18.51
CA LYS A 17 13.96 -6.70 17.61
C LYS A 17 14.73 -5.61 16.90
N LEU A 18 15.58 -4.86 17.60
CA LEU A 18 16.39 -3.80 17.02
C LEU A 18 17.35 -4.36 15.96
N THR A 19 18.07 -5.43 16.27
CA THR A 19 18.94 -6.13 15.31
C THR A 19 18.14 -6.56 14.07
N ALA A 20 16.98 -7.20 14.24
CA ALA A 20 16.14 -7.60 13.11
C ALA A 20 15.70 -6.41 12.25
N ARG A 21 15.37 -5.26 12.87
CA ARG A 21 14.98 -4.03 12.17
C ARG A 21 16.15 -3.39 11.44
N LEU A 22 17.36 -3.44 11.99
CA LEU A 22 18.58 -2.96 11.32
C LEU A 22 18.98 -3.88 10.16
N THR A 23 18.74 -5.19 10.26
CA THR A 23 18.92 -6.12 9.14
C THR A 23 17.99 -5.78 7.96
N VAL A 24 16.74 -5.38 8.21
CA VAL A 24 15.85 -4.85 7.15
C VAL A 24 16.48 -3.65 6.43
N VAL A 25 17.15 -2.75 7.18
CA VAL A 25 17.87 -1.60 6.61
C VAL A 25 18.98 -2.05 5.67
N THR A 26 19.79 -3.01 6.10
CA THR A 26 20.93 -3.51 5.33
C THR A 26 20.52 -4.35 4.13
N ASP A 27 19.46 -5.14 4.26
CA ASP A 27 19.08 -6.13 3.25
C ASP A 27 18.44 -5.50 2.03
N TRP A 28 17.59 -4.48 2.21
CA TRP A 28 16.88 -3.87 1.09
C TRP A 28 16.51 -2.41 1.26
N LEU A 29 16.19 -1.94 2.48
CA LEU A 29 15.55 -0.63 2.63
C LEU A 29 16.49 0.53 2.27
N ALA A 30 17.80 0.43 2.53
CA ALA A 30 18.76 1.45 2.12
C ALA A 30 18.76 1.66 0.60
N ASP A 31 18.82 0.57 -0.17
CA ASP A 31 18.87 0.62 -1.64
C ASP A 31 17.53 1.10 -2.21
N ALA A 32 16.41 0.59 -1.68
CA ALA A 32 15.07 0.99 -2.11
C ALA A 32 14.72 2.46 -1.77
N LEU A 33 15.28 2.99 -0.67
CA LEU A 33 15.13 4.40 -0.31
C LEU A 33 15.90 5.30 -1.28
N ASP A 34 17.12 4.93 -1.69
CA ASP A 34 17.88 5.65 -2.71
C ASP A 34 17.16 5.67 -4.07
N GLU A 35 16.55 4.54 -4.48
CA GLU A 35 15.70 4.46 -5.67
C GLU A 35 14.48 5.39 -5.58
N THR A 36 13.85 5.43 -4.41
CA THR A 36 12.67 6.28 -4.14
C THR A 36 13.03 7.77 -4.17
N VAL A 37 14.15 8.15 -3.57
CA VAL A 37 14.69 9.53 -3.61
C VAL A 37 14.93 9.95 -5.05
N THR A 38 15.59 9.11 -5.85
CA THR A 38 15.93 9.40 -7.25
C THR A 38 14.76 9.22 -8.22
N ARG A 39 13.58 8.79 -7.74
CA ARG A 39 12.39 8.49 -8.55
C ARG A 39 12.66 7.47 -9.66
N GLN A 40 13.63 6.57 -9.48
CA GLN A 40 13.89 5.49 -10.42
C GLN A 40 12.76 4.45 -10.44
N THR A 41 11.99 4.38 -9.35
CA THR A 41 10.75 3.62 -9.25
C THR A 41 9.55 4.53 -9.53
N SER A 42 8.87 4.31 -10.67
CA SER A 42 7.54 4.90 -10.87
C SER A 42 6.49 3.90 -10.38
N HIS A 43 5.88 4.16 -9.23
CA HIS A 43 4.59 3.53 -8.95
C HIS A 43 3.59 4.12 -9.96
N ALA A 44 3.09 3.29 -10.87
CA ALA A 44 2.00 3.67 -11.73
C ALA A 44 0.81 4.04 -10.82
N ALA A 45 0.61 5.34 -10.61
CA ALA A 45 -0.61 5.82 -10.02
C ALA A 45 -1.74 5.28 -10.91
N GLU A 46 -2.67 4.54 -10.31
CA GLU A 46 -3.94 4.24 -10.98
C GLU A 46 -4.52 5.55 -11.55
N PRO A 47 -5.23 5.51 -12.68
CA PRO A 47 -5.69 6.71 -13.36
C PRO A 47 -6.70 7.43 -12.47
N LEU A 48 -6.20 8.30 -11.59
CA LEU A 48 -7.00 9.32 -10.96
C LEU A 48 -7.43 10.25 -12.10
N VAL A 49 -8.73 10.42 -12.26
CA VAL A 49 -9.33 11.40 -13.16
C VAL A 49 -8.69 12.77 -12.83
N SER A 50 -7.69 13.15 -13.62
CA SER A 50 -6.94 14.39 -13.43
C SER A 50 -7.80 15.57 -13.89
N THR A 51 -8.55 16.14 -12.96
CA THR A 51 -9.13 17.48 -13.08
C THR A 51 -8.06 18.51 -12.74
N GLY A 52 -7.19 18.83 -13.71
CA GLY A 52 -6.33 20.01 -13.66
C GLY A 52 -4.90 19.74 -14.09
N LYS A 53 -4.46 20.43 -15.14
CA LYS A 53 -3.04 20.50 -15.51
C LYS A 53 -2.29 21.29 -14.43
N ALA A 54 -1.60 20.59 -13.53
CA ALA A 54 -0.60 21.22 -12.68
C ALA A 54 0.47 21.87 -13.58
N LYS A 55 0.66 23.19 -13.45
CA LYS A 55 1.68 23.96 -14.19
C LYS A 55 3.10 23.77 -13.63
N GLU A 56 3.23 23.04 -12.55
CA GLU A 56 4.49 22.78 -11.87
C GLU A 56 5.14 21.53 -12.48
N ARG A 57 6.37 21.67 -12.98
CA ARG A 57 7.14 20.52 -13.48
C ARG A 57 7.59 19.70 -12.27
N PRO A 58 7.32 18.38 -12.23
CA PRO A 58 7.75 17.54 -11.12
C PRO A 58 9.27 17.60 -10.96
N PHE A 59 9.76 17.77 -9.72
CA PHE A 59 11.19 17.73 -9.40
C PHE A 59 11.86 16.42 -9.87
N PRO A 60 13.16 16.43 -10.18
CA PRO A 60 13.88 15.22 -10.59
C PRO A 60 14.08 14.20 -9.45
N PHE A 61 13.71 14.56 -8.21
CA PHE A 61 13.80 13.71 -7.03
C PHE A 61 12.52 13.81 -6.18
N HIS A 62 12.34 12.91 -5.22
CA HIS A 62 11.20 12.92 -4.29
C HIS A 62 11.56 13.67 -2.99
N PRO A 63 11.12 14.94 -2.79
CA PRO A 63 11.60 15.80 -1.70
C PRO A 63 11.34 15.20 -0.32
N ALA A 64 10.13 14.72 -0.04
CA ALA A 64 9.81 14.11 1.24
C ALA A 64 10.59 12.79 1.50
N ALA A 65 11.02 12.08 0.45
CA ALA A 65 11.84 10.88 0.62
C ALA A 65 13.30 11.26 0.90
N SER A 66 13.77 12.35 0.29
CA SER A 66 15.10 12.93 0.57
C SER A 66 15.21 13.37 2.02
N ASP A 67 14.18 14.05 2.55
CA ASP A 67 14.15 14.47 3.95
C ASP A 67 14.18 13.26 4.90
N ILE A 68 13.38 12.23 4.61
CA ILE A 68 13.35 10.98 5.40
C ILE A 68 14.68 10.22 5.32
N ALA A 69 15.32 10.19 4.15
CA ALA A 69 16.63 9.57 3.99
C ALA A 69 17.71 10.32 4.81
N TRP A 70 17.65 11.64 4.83
CA TRP A 70 18.54 12.46 5.65
C TRP A 70 18.29 12.23 7.16
N ASP A 71 17.03 12.19 7.59
CA ASP A 71 16.64 11.89 8.97
C ASP A 71 17.16 10.51 9.41
N LEU A 72 16.95 9.47 8.60
CA LEU A 72 17.42 8.11 8.89
C LEU A 72 18.94 8.05 8.97
N ALA A 73 19.64 8.63 7.99
CA ALA A 73 21.11 8.65 7.96
C ALA A 73 21.69 9.31 9.21
N ASN A 74 21.15 10.47 9.61
CA ASN A 74 21.62 11.19 10.78
C ASN A 74 21.29 10.48 12.08
N THR A 75 20.10 9.88 12.21
CA THR A 75 19.70 9.15 13.41
C THR A 75 20.65 7.97 13.63
N LEU A 76 20.86 7.14 12.61
CA LEU A 76 21.76 5.98 12.71
C LEU A 76 23.21 6.40 12.98
N ALA A 77 23.71 7.40 12.26
CA ALA A 77 25.09 7.87 12.43
C ALA A 77 25.32 8.53 13.80
N SER A 78 24.31 9.21 14.36
CA SER A 78 24.42 9.85 15.67
C SER A 78 24.48 8.81 16.79
N TRP A 79 23.58 7.81 16.76
CA TRP A 79 23.57 6.74 17.75
C TRP A 79 24.80 5.82 17.61
N ALA A 80 25.25 5.52 16.40
CA ALA A 80 26.49 4.76 16.19
C ALA A 80 27.70 5.45 16.84
N ARG A 81 27.85 6.78 16.65
CA ARG A 81 28.92 7.56 17.29
C ARG A 81 28.77 7.64 18.81
N ALA A 82 27.55 7.82 19.31
CA ALA A 82 27.26 7.88 20.74
C ALA A 82 27.68 6.56 21.43
N ILE A 83 27.28 5.42 20.86
CA ILE A 83 27.64 4.09 21.37
C ILE A 83 29.16 3.87 21.29
N ALA A 84 29.78 4.14 20.14
CA ALA A 84 31.22 3.97 19.95
C ALA A 84 32.02 4.80 20.98
N THR A 85 31.60 6.03 21.24
CA THR A 85 32.22 6.92 22.23
C THR A 85 32.01 6.39 23.65
N ALA A 86 30.77 6.05 24.02
CA ALA A 86 30.43 5.61 25.37
C ALA A 86 31.04 4.25 25.75
N ARG A 87 31.30 3.39 24.76
CA ARG A 87 31.83 2.03 24.93
C ARG A 87 33.27 1.87 24.47
N THR A 88 33.90 2.95 24.01
CA THR A 88 35.28 2.97 23.50
C THR A 88 35.53 1.94 22.38
N PHE A 89 34.57 1.82 21.45
CA PHE A 89 34.77 1.02 20.23
C PHE A 89 35.60 1.82 19.22
N ASP A 90 36.59 1.16 18.62
CA ASP A 90 37.56 1.73 17.68
C ASP A 90 37.34 1.30 16.23
N ASP A 91 36.32 0.49 15.96
CA ASP A 91 35.99 -0.09 14.66
C ASP A 91 34.78 0.58 13.98
N LEU A 92 34.43 1.80 14.41
CA LEU A 92 33.39 2.58 13.75
C LEU A 92 33.81 2.88 12.30
N PRO A 93 32.94 2.64 11.29
CA PRO A 93 33.30 2.87 9.89
C PRO A 93 33.66 4.34 9.60
N ASP A 94 34.71 4.57 8.79
CA ASP A 94 35.14 5.90 8.37
C ASP A 94 34.02 6.70 7.69
N ARG A 95 33.13 6.01 6.97
CA ARG A 95 31.97 6.60 6.30
C ARG A 95 30.67 5.98 6.79
N LEU A 96 29.91 6.76 7.55
CA LEU A 96 28.60 6.39 8.08
C LEU A 96 27.49 6.66 7.05
N THR A 97 27.37 5.78 6.05
CA THR A 97 26.15 5.71 5.22
C THR A 97 25.01 5.06 6.00
N ILE A 98 23.77 5.12 5.50
CA ILE A 98 22.63 4.40 6.10
C ILE A 98 22.96 2.91 6.28
N LYS A 99 23.42 2.26 5.20
CA LYS A 99 23.75 0.83 5.17
C LYS A 99 24.92 0.48 6.09
N ALA A 100 25.99 1.29 6.08
CA ALA A 100 27.15 1.05 6.94
C ALA A 100 26.83 1.25 8.43
N SER A 101 26.08 2.31 8.76
CA SER A 101 25.67 2.60 10.14
C SER A 101 24.74 1.50 10.66
N ALA A 102 23.77 1.06 9.85
CA ALA A 102 22.86 -0.02 10.23
C ALA A 102 23.59 -1.35 10.40
N ALA A 103 24.52 -1.69 9.51
CA ALA A 103 25.31 -2.92 9.61
C ALA A 103 26.15 -2.95 10.88
N TRP A 104 26.84 -1.84 11.20
CA TRP A 104 27.61 -1.73 12.44
C TRP A 104 26.68 -1.86 13.65
N LEU A 105 25.59 -1.08 13.71
CA LEU A 105 24.64 -1.12 14.83
C LEU A 105 23.99 -2.49 15.04
N ALA A 106 23.80 -3.30 13.99
CA ALA A 106 23.13 -4.59 14.07
C ALA A 106 23.93 -5.66 14.84
N GLU A 107 25.25 -5.48 14.96
CA GLU A 107 26.09 -6.42 15.69
C GLU A 107 25.72 -6.48 17.18
N SER A 108 25.67 -7.68 17.75
CA SER A 108 25.18 -7.91 19.12
C SER A 108 25.93 -7.11 20.20
N ARG A 109 27.21 -6.81 19.98
CA ARG A 109 28.01 -5.98 20.90
C ARG A 109 27.59 -4.51 20.89
N HIS A 110 27.11 -3.99 19.77
CA HIS A 110 26.72 -2.59 19.62
C HIS A 110 25.27 -2.39 20.11
N THR A 111 24.36 -3.32 19.83
CA THR A 111 23.02 -3.33 20.46
C THR A 111 23.11 -3.52 21.98
N GLY A 112 24.00 -4.39 22.47
CA GLY A 112 24.30 -4.51 23.90
C GLY A 112 24.95 -3.24 24.48
N GLY A 113 25.78 -2.56 23.70
CA GLY A 113 26.39 -1.27 24.05
C GLY A 113 25.34 -0.18 24.31
N LEU A 114 24.33 -0.09 23.44
CA LEU A 114 23.17 0.79 23.59
C LEU A 114 22.34 0.43 24.82
N ALA A 115 22.07 -0.86 25.04
CA ALA A 115 21.26 -1.35 26.15
C ALA A 115 21.79 -0.96 27.53
N LEU A 116 23.10 -0.73 27.64
CA LEU A 116 23.76 -0.33 28.87
C LEU A 116 23.87 1.20 29.03
N MET A 117 23.44 1.99 28.04
CA MET A 117 23.52 3.46 28.09
C MET A 117 22.26 4.05 28.74
N PRO A 118 22.38 5.11 29.58
CA PRO A 118 21.21 5.72 30.24
C PRO A 118 20.13 6.24 29.28
N ASP A 119 20.53 6.66 28.09
CA ASP A 119 19.69 7.12 26.98
C ASP A 119 19.34 5.98 25.98
N GLY A 120 19.66 4.73 26.32
CA GLY A 120 19.49 3.57 25.44
C GLY A 120 18.04 3.35 24.99
N ALA A 121 17.07 3.56 25.87
CA ALA A 121 15.64 3.47 25.54
C ALA A 121 15.22 4.51 24.49
N GLN A 122 15.72 5.75 24.63
CA GLN A 122 15.47 6.81 23.65
C GLN A 122 16.11 6.46 22.29
N GLY A 123 17.35 5.98 22.29
CA GLY A 123 18.01 5.58 21.05
C GLY A 123 17.34 4.41 20.34
N TYR A 124 16.84 3.44 21.10
CA TYR A 124 16.03 2.36 20.55
C TYR A 124 14.75 2.91 19.87
N ASP A 125 14.00 3.76 20.54
CA ASP A 125 12.76 4.33 19.99
C ASP A 125 13.01 5.22 18.76
N GLU A 126 14.03 6.08 18.81
CA GLU A 126 14.38 6.96 17.69
C GLU A 126 14.83 6.19 16.46
N ILE A 127 15.67 5.16 16.63
CA ILE A 127 16.12 4.31 15.52
C ILE A 127 14.91 3.59 14.91
N LEU A 128 14.06 2.97 15.71
CA LEU A 128 12.88 2.27 15.20
C LEU A 128 11.93 3.22 14.47
N TYR A 129 11.67 4.39 15.04
CA TYR A 129 10.83 5.41 14.43
C TYR A 129 11.38 5.90 13.09
N ALA A 130 12.69 6.14 12.99
CA ALA A 130 13.33 6.54 11.75
C ALA A 130 13.23 5.45 10.67
N ILE A 131 13.42 4.17 11.05
CA ILE A 131 13.26 3.04 10.13
C ILE A 131 11.81 2.90 9.67
N ASP A 132 10.83 3.03 10.57
CA ASP A 132 9.40 2.94 10.24
C ASP A 132 8.99 4.04 9.25
N ARG A 133 9.48 5.27 9.45
CA ARG A 133 9.25 6.38 8.50
C ARG A 133 9.87 6.11 7.13
N ALA A 134 11.07 5.53 7.10
CA ALA A 134 11.73 5.15 5.85
C ALA A 134 10.97 4.03 5.11
N ILE A 135 10.46 3.03 5.83
CA ILE A 135 9.62 1.99 5.21
C ILE A 135 8.35 2.60 4.64
N ALA A 136 7.67 3.48 5.39
CA ALA A 136 6.40 4.06 4.95
C ALA A 136 6.52 4.93 3.68
N VAL A 137 7.70 5.51 3.40
CA VAL A 137 7.92 6.29 2.18
C VAL A 137 8.27 5.41 0.97
N VAL A 138 8.98 4.29 1.19
CA VAL A 138 9.35 3.34 0.14
C VAL A 138 8.17 2.42 -0.20
N ASP A 139 7.60 1.76 0.80
CA ASP A 139 6.42 0.93 0.68
C ASP A 139 5.17 1.77 0.89
N ARG A 140 4.99 2.79 0.04
CA ARG A 140 3.85 3.70 0.16
C ARG A 140 2.58 2.87 0.00
N PRO A 141 1.74 2.74 1.05
CA PRO A 141 0.58 1.90 0.99
C PRO A 141 -0.37 2.41 -0.08
N ARG A 142 -1.03 1.50 -0.80
CA ARG A 142 -2.03 1.88 -1.80
C ARG A 142 -3.08 2.77 -1.15
N THR A 143 -3.52 3.81 -1.87
CA THR A 143 -4.56 4.69 -1.38
C THR A 143 -5.82 3.86 -1.10
N PRO A 144 -6.44 3.96 0.09
CA PRO A 144 -7.69 3.27 0.38
C PRO A 144 -8.74 3.65 -0.67
N SER A 145 -9.40 2.65 -1.23
CA SER A 145 -10.50 2.83 -2.18
C SER A 145 -11.84 2.68 -1.46
N TYR A 146 -12.90 3.25 -2.03
CA TYR A 146 -14.25 3.01 -1.54
C TYR A 146 -14.66 1.56 -1.77
N VAL A 147 -15.08 0.87 -0.71
CA VAL A 147 -15.46 -0.56 -0.74
C VAL A 147 -16.93 -0.78 -0.34
N GLY A 148 -17.80 0.22 -0.51
CA GLY A 148 -19.23 0.14 -0.21
C GLY A 148 -19.62 0.76 1.13
N SER A 149 -20.88 0.66 1.50
CA SER A 149 -21.42 1.25 2.74
C SER A 149 -21.46 0.25 3.90
N CYS A 150 -21.12 0.65 5.11
CA CYS A 150 -21.15 -0.15 6.33
C CYS A 150 -22.51 -0.86 6.50
N PRO A 151 -22.55 -2.17 6.83
CA PRO A 151 -23.81 -2.87 7.06
C PRO A 151 -24.55 -2.35 8.31
N ASP A 152 -23.81 -1.86 9.32
CA ASP A 152 -24.40 -1.49 10.61
C ASP A 152 -24.88 -0.04 10.66
N CYS A 153 -24.13 0.88 10.05
CA CYS A 153 -24.43 2.32 10.11
C CYS A 153 -24.62 3.01 8.75
N ALA A 154 -24.52 2.27 7.65
CA ALA A 154 -24.56 2.80 6.27
C ALA A 154 -23.48 3.83 5.90
N GLY A 155 -22.54 4.16 6.79
CA GLY A 155 -21.41 5.05 6.49
C GLY A 155 -20.45 4.48 5.45
N ASP A 156 -19.74 5.33 4.72
CA ASP A 156 -18.82 4.88 3.66
C ASP A 156 -17.61 4.10 4.21
N LEU A 157 -17.35 2.92 3.64
CA LEU A 157 -16.18 2.12 3.94
C LEU A 157 -15.06 2.44 2.96
N TRP A 158 -13.89 2.69 3.51
CA TRP A 158 -12.66 2.96 2.78
C TRP A 158 -11.60 1.98 3.25
N ALA A 159 -11.09 1.17 2.33
CA ALA A 159 -10.14 0.12 2.64
C ALA A 159 -9.13 -0.06 1.50
N ARG A 160 -7.93 -0.49 1.86
CA ARG A 160 -6.91 -0.95 0.91
C ARG A 160 -7.23 -2.38 0.44
N PRO A 161 -6.65 -2.85 -0.67
CA PRO A 161 -6.81 -4.24 -1.10
C PRO A 161 -6.43 -5.28 -0.03
N GLU A 162 -5.41 -4.97 0.77
CA GLU A 162 -4.86 -5.82 1.82
C GLU A 162 -5.54 -5.69 3.20
N ASP A 163 -6.45 -4.73 3.39
CA ASP A 163 -7.16 -4.55 4.65
C ASP A 163 -8.21 -5.67 4.83
N ASP A 164 -7.91 -6.62 5.71
CA ASP A 164 -8.84 -7.65 6.19
C ASP A 164 -8.57 -7.95 7.68
N PRO A 165 -9.47 -7.56 8.60
CA PRO A 165 -10.80 -6.99 8.38
C PRO A 165 -10.80 -5.47 8.09
N ILE A 166 -11.91 -4.96 7.54
CA ILE A 166 -12.16 -3.52 7.33
C ILE A 166 -12.76 -2.90 8.59
N THR A 167 -12.20 -1.81 9.10
CA THR A 167 -12.78 -1.04 10.21
C THR A 167 -13.57 0.16 9.69
N CYS A 168 -14.87 0.22 10.01
CA CYS A 168 -15.70 1.38 9.69
C CYS A 168 -15.28 2.59 10.54
N ARG A 169 -14.99 3.73 9.90
CA ARG A 169 -14.60 4.96 10.63
C ARG A 169 -15.75 5.67 11.33
N THR A 170 -17.00 5.37 10.97
CA THR A 170 -18.18 6.02 11.54
C THR A 170 -18.67 5.33 12.81
N CYS A 171 -18.80 4.00 12.79
CA CYS A 171 -19.32 3.24 13.93
C CYS A 171 -18.30 2.28 14.57
N SER A 172 -17.05 2.25 14.09
CA SER A 172 -15.99 1.34 14.55
C SER A 172 -16.27 -0.16 14.35
N ALA A 173 -17.33 -0.52 13.61
CA ALA A 173 -17.61 -1.92 13.30
C ALA A 173 -16.46 -2.54 12.49
N THR A 174 -16.09 -3.76 12.88
CA THR A 174 -15.10 -4.59 12.19
C THR A 174 -15.82 -5.51 11.20
N ILE A 175 -15.49 -5.37 9.92
CA ILE A 175 -16.25 -5.97 8.82
C ILE A 175 -15.30 -6.87 8.03
N ASP A 176 -15.63 -8.14 7.94
CA ASP A 176 -14.93 -9.10 7.10
C ASP A 176 -14.93 -8.67 5.63
N ARG A 177 -13.74 -8.64 5.01
CA ARG A 177 -13.58 -8.11 3.65
C ARG A 177 -14.34 -8.93 2.62
N ALA A 178 -14.20 -10.26 2.69
CA ALA A 178 -14.80 -11.16 1.72
C ALA A 178 -16.34 -11.08 1.75
N THR A 179 -16.92 -11.01 2.95
CA THR A 179 -18.36 -10.86 3.17
C THR A 179 -18.86 -9.51 2.67
N ASN A 180 -18.12 -8.44 2.95
CA ASN A 180 -18.45 -7.11 2.43
C ASN A 180 -18.43 -7.06 0.91
N ASP A 181 -17.39 -7.62 0.29
CA ASP A 181 -17.27 -7.65 -1.17
C ASP A 181 -18.40 -8.44 -1.81
N GLN A 182 -18.80 -9.58 -1.24
CA GLN A 182 -19.97 -10.34 -1.69
C GLN A 182 -21.28 -9.54 -1.57
N ARG A 183 -21.46 -8.79 -0.49
CA ARG A 183 -22.64 -7.95 -0.27
C ARG A 183 -22.69 -6.80 -1.27
N VAL A 184 -21.57 -6.12 -1.47
CA VAL A 184 -21.45 -5.02 -2.44
C VAL A 184 -21.64 -5.53 -3.86
N ASP A 185 -21.06 -6.68 -4.21
CA ASP A 185 -21.28 -7.33 -5.50
C ASP A 185 -22.75 -7.68 -5.70
N ARG A 186 -23.42 -8.23 -4.69
CA ARG A 186 -24.86 -8.52 -4.75
C ARG A 186 -25.67 -7.25 -4.98
N ALA A 187 -25.39 -6.18 -4.24
CA ALA A 187 -26.08 -4.90 -4.40
C ALA A 187 -25.80 -4.24 -5.77
N LEU A 188 -24.56 -4.33 -6.28
CA LEU A 188 -24.19 -3.82 -7.59
C LEU A 188 -24.89 -4.56 -8.71
N ARG A 189 -25.05 -5.88 -8.60
CA ARG A 189 -25.64 -6.73 -9.64
C ARG A 189 -27.05 -6.29 -10.05
N ASP A 190 -27.84 -5.74 -9.13
CA ASP A 190 -29.22 -5.33 -9.39
C ASP A 190 -29.36 -3.90 -9.92
N ARG A 191 -28.28 -3.12 -9.90
CA ARG A 191 -28.29 -1.73 -10.37
C ARG A 191 -28.19 -1.64 -11.89
N LEU A 192 -28.78 -0.57 -12.42
CA LEU A 192 -28.77 -0.23 -13.83
C LEU A 192 -27.68 0.82 -14.10
N PHE A 193 -26.88 0.57 -15.14
CA PHE A 193 -25.78 1.45 -15.53
C PHE A 193 -25.73 1.62 -17.05
N THR A 194 -25.14 2.72 -17.49
CA THR A 194 -24.80 2.97 -18.88
C THR A 194 -23.66 2.06 -19.33
N ALA A 195 -23.50 1.89 -20.65
CA ALA A 195 -22.37 1.11 -21.18
C ALA A 195 -21.01 1.73 -20.86
N ALA A 196 -20.91 3.04 -20.62
CA ALA A 196 -19.67 3.69 -20.24
C ALA A 196 -19.27 3.33 -18.80
N GLU A 197 -20.19 3.47 -17.85
CA GLU A 197 -19.96 3.13 -16.43
C GLU A 197 -19.66 1.64 -16.24
N LEU A 198 -20.28 0.78 -17.05
CA LEU A 198 -20.05 -0.67 -16.99
C LEU A 198 -18.66 -1.08 -17.45
N VAL A 199 -17.96 -0.29 -18.27
CA VAL A 199 -16.56 -0.57 -18.62
C VAL A 199 -15.70 -0.52 -17.36
N ASP A 200 -15.84 0.54 -16.57
CA ASP A 200 -15.06 0.76 -15.35
C ASP A 200 -15.36 -0.35 -14.32
N ILE A 201 -16.63 -0.73 -14.19
CA ILE A 201 -17.06 -1.81 -13.29
C ILE A 201 -16.49 -3.17 -13.73
N VAL A 202 -16.49 -3.47 -15.04
CA VAL A 202 -15.95 -4.73 -15.57
C VAL A 202 -14.44 -4.80 -15.38
N GLU A 203 -13.73 -3.69 -15.56
CA GLU A 203 -12.29 -3.61 -15.30
C GLU A 203 -11.99 -3.80 -13.81
N ALA A 204 -12.66 -3.07 -12.93
CA ALA A 204 -12.46 -3.15 -11.48
C ALA A 204 -12.78 -4.54 -10.91
N ARG A 205 -13.83 -5.22 -11.40
CA ARG A 205 -14.28 -6.51 -10.83
C ARG A 205 -13.70 -7.73 -11.53
N LEU A 206 -13.44 -7.67 -12.84
CA LEU A 206 -12.99 -8.82 -13.63
C LEU A 206 -11.56 -8.67 -14.16
N GLY A 207 -10.95 -7.49 -14.04
CA GLY A 207 -9.63 -7.17 -14.61
C GLY A 207 -9.63 -7.16 -16.14
N LEU A 208 -10.79 -6.95 -16.77
CA LEU A 208 -10.96 -7.00 -18.22
C LEU A 208 -11.18 -5.59 -18.78
N THR A 209 -10.20 -5.06 -19.50
CA THR A 209 -10.38 -3.82 -20.25
C THR A 209 -11.25 -4.07 -21.48
N VAL A 210 -12.42 -3.40 -21.54
CA VAL A 210 -13.40 -3.54 -22.63
C VAL A 210 -13.82 -2.17 -23.15
N ARG A 211 -14.42 -2.10 -24.34
CA ARG A 211 -14.97 -0.84 -24.89
C ARG A 211 -16.49 -0.80 -24.70
N PRO A 212 -17.14 0.38 -24.61
CA PRO A 212 -18.60 0.48 -24.52
C PRO A 212 -19.30 -0.23 -25.69
N LYS A 213 -18.72 -0.16 -26.89
CA LYS A 213 -19.18 -0.90 -28.08
C LYS A 213 -19.29 -2.41 -27.83
N THR A 214 -18.35 -3.00 -27.08
CA THR A 214 -18.37 -4.42 -26.74
C THR A 214 -19.58 -4.79 -25.89
N ILE A 215 -20.02 -3.90 -25.00
CA ILE A 215 -21.23 -4.11 -24.19
C ILE A 215 -22.48 -4.00 -25.07
N HIS A 216 -22.54 -3.00 -25.97
CA HIS A 216 -23.63 -2.91 -26.93
C HIS A 216 -23.75 -4.15 -27.83
N GLU A 217 -22.63 -4.72 -28.26
CA GLU A 217 -22.61 -5.96 -29.06
C GLU A 217 -23.18 -7.17 -28.30
N LEU A 218 -23.18 -7.16 -26.96
CA LEU A 218 -23.79 -8.24 -26.18
C LEU A 218 -25.31 -8.29 -26.36
N THR A 219 -25.97 -7.20 -26.76
CA THR A 219 -27.42 -7.20 -27.08
C THR A 219 -27.75 -7.97 -28.36
N ARG A 220 -26.74 -8.30 -29.19
CA ARG A 220 -26.92 -8.96 -30.49
C ARG A 220 -26.46 -10.42 -30.49
N ARG A 221 -26.11 -10.97 -29.32
CA ARG A 221 -25.59 -12.34 -29.18
C ARG A 221 -26.69 -13.37 -29.01
N ARG A 222 -26.32 -14.66 -29.09
CA ARG A 222 -27.23 -15.81 -28.86
C ARG A 222 -27.96 -15.77 -27.52
N ARG A 223 -27.36 -15.16 -26.48
CA ARG A 223 -28.02 -14.79 -25.22
C ARG A 223 -27.88 -13.27 -25.08
N PRO A 224 -28.83 -12.50 -25.64
CA PRO A 224 -28.70 -11.06 -25.71
C PRO A 224 -28.92 -10.44 -24.33
N LEU A 225 -28.15 -9.39 -24.02
CA LEU A 225 -28.48 -8.53 -22.89
C LEU A 225 -29.77 -7.76 -23.16
N GLU A 226 -30.62 -7.66 -22.15
CA GLU A 226 -31.84 -6.86 -22.19
C GLU A 226 -31.54 -5.40 -21.83
N VAL A 227 -32.07 -4.46 -22.61
CA VAL A 227 -32.03 -3.03 -22.27
C VAL A 227 -33.12 -2.77 -21.24
N ARG A 228 -32.73 -2.38 -20.02
CA ARG A 228 -33.63 -2.19 -18.87
C ARG A 228 -34.12 -0.75 -18.70
N GLY A 229 -33.56 0.18 -19.46
CA GLY A 229 -33.93 1.59 -19.37
C GLY A 229 -33.17 2.46 -20.36
N LYS A 230 -33.53 3.74 -20.38
CA LYS A 230 -32.98 4.76 -21.25
C LYS A 230 -32.82 6.06 -20.47
N VAL A 231 -31.68 6.72 -20.61
CA VAL A 231 -31.41 8.05 -20.02
C VAL A 231 -30.96 9.02 -21.11
N PRO A 232 -31.16 10.34 -20.95
CA PRO A 232 -30.60 11.32 -21.86
C PRO A 232 -29.08 11.15 -21.96
N GLY A 233 -28.56 11.09 -23.19
CA GLY A 233 -27.12 11.00 -23.42
C GLY A 233 -26.42 12.35 -23.29
N ARG A 234 -25.09 12.32 -23.29
CA ARG A 234 -24.26 13.54 -23.14
C ARG A 234 -24.50 14.60 -24.22
N THR A 235 -24.95 14.20 -25.41
CA THR A 235 -25.26 15.11 -26.51
C THR A 235 -26.76 15.34 -26.60
N ARG A 236 -27.16 16.60 -26.84
CA ARG A 236 -28.58 16.97 -26.97
C ARG A 236 -29.28 16.09 -28.02
N GLY A 237 -30.36 15.42 -27.62
CA GLY A 237 -31.14 14.52 -28.47
C GLY A 237 -30.63 13.08 -28.54
N THR A 238 -29.54 12.74 -27.84
CA THR A 238 -29.05 11.36 -27.74
C THR A 238 -29.62 10.64 -26.52
N VAL A 239 -29.63 9.31 -26.56
CA VAL A 239 -30.13 8.45 -25.49
C VAL A 239 -29.10 7.36 -25.20
N GLU A 240 -28.81 7.13 -23.94
CA GLU A 240 -27.98 6.03 -23.47
C GLU A 240 -28.83 4.90 -22.91
N HIS A 241 -28.49 3.67 -23.28
CA HIS A 241 -29.17 2.47 -22.80
C HIS A 241 -28.62 2.04 -21.45
N LEU A 242 -29.52 1.68 -20.54
CA LEU A 242 -29.19 1.11 -19.25
C LEU A 242 -29.26 -0.41 -19.30
N TYR A 243 -28.26 -1.05 -18.70
CA TYR A 243 -28.17 -2.50 -18.56
C TYR A 243 -28.04 -2.85 -17.08
N ARG A 244 -28.58 -4.00 -16.69
CA ARG A 244 -28.36 -4.54 -15.35
C ARG A 244 -26.92 -5.02 -15.23
N CYS A 245 -26.21 -4.56 -14.20
CA CYS A 245 -24.80 -4.87 -14.00
C CYS A 245 -24.52 -6.37 -13.96
N GLY A 246 -25.36 -7.13 -13.23
CA GLY A 246 -25.19 -8.57 -13.09
C GLY A 246 -25.20 -9.32 -14.43
N ASP A 247 -26.14 -8.97 -15.31
CA ASP A 247 -26.27 -9.60 -16.62
C ASP A 247 -25.00 -9.36 -17.48
N VAL A 248 -24.41 -8.17 -17.36
CA VAL A 248 -23.17 -7.79 -18.06
C VAL A 248 -21.96 -8.55 -17.49
N LEU A 249 -21.78 -8.57 -16.17
CA LEU A 249 -20.70 -9.30 -15.51
C LEU A 249 -20.75 -10.79 -15.86
N ASP A 250 -21.94 -11.40 -15.81
CA ASP A 250 -22.15 -12.81 -16.13
C ASP A 250 -21.80 -13.13 -17.60
N ALA A 251 -22.07 -12.20 -18.52
CA ALA A 251 -21.69 -12.34 -19.93
C ALA A 251 -20.15 -12.33 -20.14
N PHE A 252 -19.38 -11.73 -19.23
CA PHE A 252 -17.91 -11.66 -19.31
C PHE A 252 -17.18 -12.72 -18.47
N LEU A 253 -17.82 -13.33 -17.47
CA LEU A 253 -17.22 -14.40 -16.65
C LEU A 253 -16.56 -15.54 -17.47
N PRO A 254 -17.14 -16.05 -18.58
CA PRO A 254 -16.48 -17.08 -19.39
C PRO A 254 -15.16 -16.62 -20.03
N ARG A 255 -15.04 -15.32 -20.35
CA ARG A 255 -13.83 -14.74 -20.94
C ARG A 255 -12.71 -14.60 -19.92
N GLN A 256 -13.05 -14.15 -18.71
CA GLN A 256 -12.11 -14.07 -17.60
C GLN A 256 -11.51 -15.46 -17.30
N ARG A 257 -12.36 -16.49 -17.14
CA ARG A 257 -11.93 -17.87 -16.88
C ARG A 257 -10.98 -18.43 -17.94
N ARG A 258 -11.19 -18.08 -19.22
CA ARG A 258 -10.28 -18.48 -20.32
C ARG A 258 -8.93 -17.78 -20.21
N ARG A 259 -8.91 -16.48 -19.88
CA ARG A 259 -7.67 -15.71 -19.72
C ARG A 259 -6.85 -16.20 -18.52
N THR A 260 -7.50 -16.44 -17.38
CA THR A 260 -6.82 -16.97 -16.17
C THR A 260 -6.22 -18.35 -16.44
N ARG A 261 -6.93 -19.23 -17.15
CA ARG A 261 -6.41 -20.55 -17.55
C ARG A 261 -5.26 -20.48 -18.56
N ALA A 262 -5.26 -19.47 -19.45
CA ALA A 262 -4.16 -19.25 -20.39
C ALA A 262 -2.90 -18.75 -19.67
N HIS A 263 -3.05 -17.84 -18.71
CA HIS A 263 -1.93 -17.37 -17.88
C HIS A 263 -1.35 -18.47 -16.98
N ALA A 264 -2.18 -19.34 -16.40
CA ALA A 264 -1.71 -20.46 -15.58
C ALA A 264 -1.01 -21.58 -16.37
N ARG A 265 -0.92 -21.48 -17.71
CA ARG A 265 -0.27 -22.46 -18.60
C ARG A 265 1.03 -21.94 -19.22
N LEU A 266 1.42 -20.71 -18.92
CA LEU A 266 2.73 -20.18 -19.31
C LEU A 266 3.72 -20.50 -18.17
N PRO A 267 4.88 -21.13 -18.49
CA PRO A 267 5.89 -21.51 -17.49
C PRO A 267 6.54 -20.31 -16.81
#